data_AF-A0A974X4Z2-F1
#
_entry.id   AF-A0A974X4Z2-F1
#
_cell.length_a   1.000
_cell.length_b   1.000
_cell.length_c   1.000
_cell.angle_alpha   90.00
_cell.angle_beta   90.00
_cell.angle_gamma   90.00
#
_symmetry.space_group_name_H-M   'P 1'
#
loop_
_entity.id
_entity.type
_entity.pdbx_description
1 polymer ?
#
loop_
_entity_poly.entity_id
_entity_poly.type
_entity_poly.pdbx_seq_one_letter_code
_entity_poly.pdbx_strand_id
1 'polypeptide(L)'
;MNPDGVARKVLFVAGAGRSGTSTLAGIVSRLGMHVPLPEVPPDDSNPRGFSEPQWVVDVHDEWLSEALVQVSDSRPSAWFDTGRICSREPARIRVSEWLEPHFAEHPELVVKDPRLSWFLGLWRVAAIRTGATPVFATMLRPPAEVVGSKQKYYANKLGSSHLAASWVNMLLHTERSTRPAEGDGGRVFVRYEDLLTDWVRTTTALGHALDLQTIIHTRSDQIREVHRFIDPTLRRVSSSLDDLALPKRLHELTGQTWEELNKLADEGGDTAEAHRTFDELRAEYVDLYEEAEAISRSSAEHVRLRARRRALAEAAEAPHSLADRLPHDVRAAIPPSVRRGVRKALGRERGSAGDGQ
;
A
#
# COMPACT_ATOMS: atom_id res chain seq x y z
N MET A 1 -0.89 -28.36 -18.55
CA MET A 1 -1.26 -27.59 -19.75
C MET A 1 -2.73 -27.23 -19.62
N ASN A 2 -3.07 -25.95 -19.78
CA ASN A 2 -4.45 -25.48 -19.83
C ASN A 2 -5.18 -26.19 -21.00
N PRO A 3 -6.37 -26.80 -20.79
CA PRO A 3 -7.13 -27.48 -21.84
C PRO A 3 -7.42 -26.61 -23.08
N ASP A 4 -7.39 -25.27 -22.93
CA ASP A 4 -7.72 -24.33 -24.01
C ASP A 4 -6.49 -23.69 -24.71
N GLY A 5 -5.27 -24.04 -24.31
CA GLY A 5 -4.04 -23.49 -24.91
C GLY A 5 -3.75 -22.00 -24.59
N VAL A 6 -4.57 -21.35 -23.76
CA VAL A 6 -4.32 -19.97 -23.28
C VAL A 6 -3.15 -19.96 -22.30
N ALA A 7 -2.15 -19.11 -22.57
CA ALA A 7 -0.98 -18.93 -21.72
C ALA A 7 -1.38 -18.37 -20.34
N ARG A 8 -0.68 -18.81 -19.28
CA ARG A 8 -0.93 -18.30 -17.93
C ARG A 8 -0.53 -16.83 -17.84
N LYS A 9 -1.41 -15.97 -17.33
CA LYS A 9 -1.15 -14.55 -17.10
C LYS A 9 -1.63 -14.10 -15.74
N VAL A 10 -0.94 -13.12 -15.15
CA VAL A 10 -1.43 -12.43 -13.96
C VAL A 10 -1.40 -10.93 -14.19
N LEU A 11 -2.58 -10.33 -14.19
CA LEU A 11 -2.76 -8.89 -14.23
C LEU A 11 -2.62 -8.31 -12.82
N PHE A 12 -1.56 -7.56 -12.61
CA PHE A 12 -1.33 -6.77 -11.40
C PHE A 12 -1.93 -5.38 -11.58
N VAL A 13 -3.01 -5.09 -10.87
CA VAL A 13 -3.66 -3.77 -10.88
C VAL A 13 -3.05 -2.92 -9.77
N ALA A 14 -2.21 -1.97 -10.16
CA ALA A 14 -1.47 -1.09 -9.25
C ALA A 14 -1.92 0.37 -9.38
N GLY A 15 -1.42 1.22 -8.48
CA GLY A 15 -1.67 2.66 -8.49
C GLY A 15 -1.79 3.21 -7.07
N ALA A 16 -1.79 4.54 -6.95
CA ALA A 16 -2.05 5.15 -5.66
C ALA A 16 -3.45 4.75 -5.15
N GLY A 17 -3.56 4.48 -3.85
CA GLY A 17 -4.87 4.27 -3.23
C GLY A 17 -5.82 5.43 -3.57
N ARG A 18 -7.08 5.12 -3.89
CA ARG A 18 -8.12 6.05 -4.38
C ARG A 18 -8.03 6.46 -5.86
N SER A 19 -7.14 5.84 -6.65
CA SER A 19 -7.05 6.07 -8.11
C SER A 19 -7.99 5.23 -8.99
N GLY A 20 -8.91 4.47 -8.39
CA GLY A 20 -9.85 3.63 -9.16
C GLY A 20 -9.37 2.20 -9.44
N THR A 21 -8.37 1.70 -8.69
CA THR A 21 -7.87 0.31 -8.79
C THR A 21 -8.96 -0.74 -8.56
N SER A 22 -9.86 -0.51 -7.59
CA SER A 22 -11.04 -1.38 -7.39
C SER A 22 -12.00 -1.36 -8.57
N THR A 23 -12.15 -0.22 -9.25
CA THR A 23 -13.02 -0.12 -10.42
C THR A 23 -12.47 -0.96 -11.55
N LEU A 24 -11.17 -0.82 -11.88
CA LEU A 24 -10.57 -1.65 -12.93
C LEU A 24 -10.59 -3.14 -12.57
N ALA A 25 -10.16 -3.51 -11.35
CA ALA A 25 -10.18 -4.91 -10.90
C ALA A 25 -11.59 -5.52 -10.95
N GLY A 26 -12.61 -4.78 -10.52
CA GLY A 26 -14.00 -5.21 -10.56
C GLY A 26 -14.57 -5.31 -11.98
N ILE A 27 -14.07 -4.51 -12.93
CA ILE A 27 -14.43 -4.64 -14.35
C ILE A 27 -13.82 -5.91 -14.92
N VAL A 28 -12.49 -6.08 -14.85
CA VAL A 28 -11.81 -7.23 -15.47
C VAL A 28 -12.24 -8.57 -14.88
N SER A 29 -12.58 -8.60 -13.58
CA SER A 29 -13.18 -9.76 -12.94
C SER A 29 -14.53 -10.15 -13.55
N ARG A 30 -15.43 -9.17 -13.76
CA ARG A 30 -16.74 -9.39 -14.40
C ARG A 30 -16.64 -9.74 -15.87
N LEU A 31 -15.58 -9.29 -16.54
CA LEU A 31 -15.23 -9.70 -17.89
C LEU A 31 -14.68 -11.14 -17.95
N GLY A 32 -14.45 -11.78 -16.80
CA GLY A 32 -14.20 -13.21 -16.67
C GLY A 32 -12.83 -13.55 -16.10
N MET A 33 -11.96 -12.58 -15.82
CA MET A 33 -10.68 -12.89 -15.17
C MET A 33 -10.92 -13.38 -13.76
N HIS A 34 -10.10 -14.34 -13.29
CA HIS A 34 -10.27 -14.89 -11.96
C HIS A 34 -9.57 -14.04 -10.90
N VAL A 35 -10.34 -13.59 -9.91
CA VAL A 35 -9.80 -13.03 -8.65
C VAL A 35 -9.54 -14.20 -7.70
N PRO A 36 -8.30 -14.43 -7.24
CA PRO A 36 -8.01 -15.45 -6.23
C PRO A 36 -8.87 -15.31 -4.97
N LEU A 37 -9.53 -16.39 -4.58
CA LEU A 37 -10.44 -16.45 -3.43
C LEU A 37 -9.74 -16.84 -2.11
N PRO A 38 -10.30 -16.47 -0.95
CA PRO A 38 -11.48 -15.62 -0.75
C PRO A 38 -11.18 -14.14 -1.02
N GLU A 39 -12.20 -13.41 -1.49
CA GLU A 39 -12.13 -11.94 -1.64
C GLU A 39 -12.43 -11.21 -0.32
N VAL A 40 -11.87 -10.01 -0.17
CA VAL A 40 -12.24 -9.05 0.88
C VAL A 40 -13.72 -8.71 0.74
N PRO A 41 -14.53 -8.84 1.81
CA PRO A 41 -15.95 -8.51 1.76
C PRO A 41 -16.17 -7.02 1.48
N PRO A 42 -17.22 -6.63 0.74
CA PRO A 42 -17.61 -5.23 0.58
C PRO A 42 -17.93 -4.56 1.93
N ASP A 43 -17.68 -3.26 2.02
CA ASP A 43 -18.01 -2.43 3.19
C ASP A 43 -18.60 -1.07 2.77
N ASP A 44 -18.89 -0.19 3.74
CA ASP A 44 -19.44 1.15 3.48
C ASP A 44 -18.53 2.04 2.62
N SER A 45 -17.21 1.79 2.63
CA SER A 45 -16.24 2.56 1.85
C SER A 45 -16.21 2.14 0.37
N ASN A 46 -16.58 0.89 0.08
CA ASN A 46 -16.73 0.34 -1.26
C ASN A 46 -17.81 -0.75 -1.33
N PRO A 47 -19.10 -0.36 -1.40
CA PRO A 47 -20.23 -1.31 -1.35
C PRO A 47 -20.29 -2.29 -2.52
N ARG A 48 -19.57 -2.02 -3.62
CA ARG A 48 -19.55 -2.85 -4.83
C ARG A 48 -18.51 -3.96 -4.79
N GLY A 49 -17.76 -4.06 -3.69
CA GLY A 49 -16.69 -5.03 -3.51
C GLY A 49 -15.35 -4.49 -3.95
N PHE A 50 -14.30 -5.03 -3.31
CA PHE A 50 -12.95 -4.58 -3.55
C PHE A 50 -12.28 -5.31 -4.72
N SER A 51 -12.66 -6.55 -5.04
CA SER A 51 -11.89 -7.39 -5.97
C SER A 51 -10.43 -7.49 -5.53
N GLU A 52 -10.26 -7.74 -4.23
CA GLU A 52 -8.97 -7.92 -3.54
C GLU A 52 -8.96 -9.34 -2.95
N PRO A 53 -7.96 -10.17 -3.27
CA PRO A 53 -7.77 -11.42 -2.54
C PRO A 53 -7.42 -11.12 -1.07
N GLN A 54 -8.18 -11.66 -0.12
CA GLN A 54 -7.98 -11.40 1.32
C GLN A 54 -6.56 -11.77 1.76
N TRP A 55 -6.04 -12.90 1.27
CA TRP A 55 -4.69 -13.35 1.59
C TRP A 55 -3.61 -12.33 1.18
N VAL A 56 -3.79 -11.65 0.05
CA VAL A 56 -2.86 -10.61 -0.43
C VAL A 56 -2.86 -9.42 0.52
N VAL A 57 -4.04 -8.99 0.97
CA VAL A 57 -4.20 -7.90 1.94
C VAL A 57 -3.49 -8.25 3.26
N ASP A 58 -3.76 -9.44 3.79
CA ASP A 58 -3.20 -9.89 5.07
C ASP A 58 -1.66 -9.95 5.02
N VAL A 59 -1.11 -10.51 3.94
CA VAL A 59 0.34 -10.63 3.73
C VAL A 59 1.01 -9.28 3.54
N HIS A 60 0.39 -8.36 2.79
CA HIS A 60 0.93 -7.00 2.63
C HIS A 60 0.89 -6.22 3.95
N ASP A 61 -0.18 -6.35 4.75
CA ASP A 61 -0.25 -5.71 6.07
C ASP A 61 0.82 -6.29 7.03
N GLU A 62 1.01 -7.61 7.04
CA GLU A 62 2.09 -8.29 7.79
C GLU A 62 3.46 -7.69 7.44
N TRP A 63 3.79 -7.63 6.15
CA TRP A 63 5.11 -7.21 5.69
C TRP A 63 5.35 -5.70 5.76
N LEU A 64 4.33 -4.87 5.55
CA LEU A 64 4.44 -3.44 5.79
C LEU A 64 4.69 -3.15 7.27
N SER A 65 3.99 -3.85 8.16
CA SER A 65 4.23 -3.76 9.60
C SER A 65 5.65 -4.19 9.96
N GLU A 66 6.14 -5.30 9.38
CA GLU A 66 7.51 -5.79 9.60
C GLU A 66 8.56 -4.79 9.10
N ALA A 67 8.34 -4.19 7.93
CA ALA A 67 9.22 -3.18 7.33
C ALA A 67 9.12 -1.80 8.01
N LEU A 68 8.17 -1.59 8.92
CA LEU A 68 7.83 -0.28 9.49
C LEU A 68 7.48 0.75 8.39
N VAL A 69 6.79 0.32 7.34
CA VAL A 69 6.37 1.15 6.21
C VAL A 69 4.86 1.36 6.26
N GLN A 70 4.43 2.60 6.05
CA GLN A 70 3.00 2.93 5.99
C GLN A 70 2.47 2.82 4.56
N VAL A 71 1.17 2.59 4.41
CA VAL A 71 0.54 2.52 3.06
C VAL A 71 0.77 3.81 2.26
N SER A 72 0.70 4.97 2.92
CA SER A 72 0.99 6.29 2.32
C SER A 72 2.37 6.82 2.76
N ASP A 73 3.40 5.98 2.74
CA ASP A 73 4.75 6.42 3.09
C ASP A 73 5.32 7.38 2.03
N SER A 74 5.81 8.51 2.51
CA SER A 74 6.48 9.50 1.65
C SER A 74 7.99 9.26 1.54
N ARG A 75 8.57 8.40 2.39
CA ARG A 75 10.01 8.12 2.39
C ARG A 75 10.43 7.38 1.12
N PRO A 76 11.40 7.87 0.34
CA PRO A 76 12.03 7.08 -0.72
C PRO A 76 12.70 5.81 -0.16
N SER A 77 13.29 5.88 1.03
CA SER A 77 13.94 4.73 1.69
C SER A 77 12.99 3.57 2.04
N ALA A 78 11.68 3.82 2.15
CA ALA A 78 10.70 2.76 2.40
C ALA A 78 10.72 1.67 1.32
N TRP A 79 11.07 2.01 0.08
CA TRP A 79 11.22 1.05 -1.02
C TRP A 79 12.40 0.10 -0.83
N PHE A 80 13.46 0.56 -0.18
CA PHE A 80 14.57 -0.29 0.21
C PHE A 80 14.13 -1.27 1.31
N ASP A 81 13.36 -0.80 2.29
CA ASP A 81 12.86 -1.63 3.40
C ASP A 81 11.92 -2.75 2.92
N THR A 82 10.96 -2.44 2.04
CA THR A 82 10.09 -3.48 1.43
C THR A 82 10.85 -4.35 0.43
N GLY A 83 11.85 -3.78 -0.28
CA GLY A 83 12.75 -4.52 -1.16
C GLY A 83 13.50 -5.63 -0.42
N ARG A 84 13.92 -5.40 0.83
CA ARG A 84 14.55 -6.43 1.68
C ARG A 84 13.62 -7.58 2.05
N ILE A 85 12.30 -7.38 2.02
CA ILE A 85 11.31 -8.45 2.16
C ILE A 85 11.18 -9.20 0.84
N CYS A 86 11.04 -8.47 -0.27
CA CYS A 86 10.89 -9.04 -1.62
C CYS A 86 12.08 -9.90 -2.07
N SER A 87 13.28 -9.65 -1.53
CA SER A 87 14.48 -10.43 -1.83
C SER A 87 14.60 -11.74 -1.05
N ARG A 88 13.73 -11.99 -0.06
CA ARG A 88 13.81 -13.19 0.79
C ARG A 88 13.22 -14.38 0.07
N GLU A 89 13.97 -15.48 0.02
CA GLU A 89 13.51 -16.71 -0.62
C GLU A 89 12.22 -17.27 0.03
N PRO A 90 12.05 -17.29 1.37
CA PRO A 90 10.80 -17.71 1.98
C PRO A 90 9.59 -16.88 1.55
N ALA A 91 9.75 -15.57 1.34
CA ALA A 91 8.65 -14.71 0.85
C ALA A 91 8.27 -15.07 -0.58
N ARG A 92 9.27 -15.28 -1.46
CA ARG A 92 9.05 -15.69 -2.85
C ARG A 92 8.38 -17.04 -2.97
N ILE A 93 8.79 -18.02 -2.14
CA ILE A 93 8.15 -19.34 -2.06
C ILE A 93 6.69 -19.19 -1.61
N ARG A 94 6.45 -18.49 -0.49
CA ARG A 94 5.10 -18.29 0.07
C ARG A 94 4.12 -17.71 -0.95
N VAL A 95 4.53 -16.69 -1.72
CA VAL A 95 3.67 -16.08 -2.75
C VAL A 95 3.48 -17.01 -3.95
N SER A 96 4.53 -17.71 -4.40
CA SER A 96 4.42 -18.63 -5.54
C SER A 96 3.53 -19.83 -5.24
N GLU A 97 3.68 -20.43 -4.05
CA GLU A 97 2.87 -21.56 -3.58
C GLU A 97 1.41 -21.16 -3.38
N TRP A 98 1.14 -19.93 -2.94
CA TRP A 98 -0.23 -19.41 -2.85
C TRP A 98 -0.84 -19.16 -4.23
N LEU A 99 -0.04 -18.68 -5.20
CA LEU A 99 -0.54 -18.32 -6.53
C LEU A 99 -0.81 -19.54 -7.43
N GLU A 100 0.03 -20.59 -7.37
CA GLU A 100 -0.04 -21.74 -8.29
C GLU A 100 -1.42 -22.43 -8.36
N PRO A 101 -2.10 -22.75 -7.24
CA PRO A 101 -3.37 -23.47 -7.28
C PRO A 101 -4.48 -22.73 -8.03
N HIS A 102 -4.45 -21.40 -8.06
CA HIS A 102 -5.47 -20.60 -8.76
C HIS A 102 -5.44 -20.78 -10.28
N PHE A 103 -4.32 -21.24 -10.85
CA PHE A 103 -4.25 -21.57 -12.28
C PHE A 103 -4.95 -22.88 -12.65
N ALA A 104 -5.42 -23.66 -11.67
CA ALA A 104 -6.34 -24.77 -11.93
C ALA A 104 -7.76 -24.28 -12.23
N GLU A 105 -8.14 -23.11 -11.69
CA GLU A 105 -9.46 -22.50 -11.89
C GLU A 105 -9.51 -21.68 -13.18
N HIS A 106 -8.47 -20.91 -13.48
CA HIS A 106 -8.44 -20.05 -14.66
C HIS A 106 -7.00 -19.68 -15.09
N PRO A 107 -6.68 -19.61 -16.40
CA PRO A 107 -5.33 -19.26 -16.87
C PRO A 107 -4.95 -17.79 -16.67
N GLU A 108 -5.92 -16.88 -16.63
CA GLU A 108 -5.68 -15.45 -16.46
C GLU A 108 -6.22 -14.94 -15.11
N LEU A 109 -5.32 -14.55 -14.23
CA LEU A 109 -5.63 -14.10 -12.88
C LEU A 109 -5.56 -12.58 -12.79
N VAL A 110 -6.31 -11.99 -11.86
CA VAL A 110 -6.16 -10.59 -11.46
C VAL A 110 -5.79 -10.51 -9.98
N VAL A 111 -4.70 -9.81 -9.67
CA VAL A 111 -4.26 -9.53 -8.31
C VAL A 111 -4.28 -8.03 -8.09
N LYS A 112 -5.01 -7.60 -7.07
CA LYS A 112 -5.11 -6.20 -6.67
C LYS A 112 -5.08 -6.09 -5.16
N ASP A 113 -4.35 -5.10 -4.68
CA ASP A 113 -4.42 -4.55 -3.33
C ASP A 113 -3.86 -3.12 -3.36
N PRO A 114 -4.38 -2.14 -2.60
CA PRO A 114 -3.87 -0.76 -2.60
C PRO A 114 -2.39 -0.60 -2.22
N ARG A 115 -1.76 -1.62 -1.64
CA ARG A 115 -0.36 -1.67 -1.22
C ARG A 115 0.51 -2.48 -2.20
N LEU A 116 -0.09 -3.08 -3.23
CA LEU A 116 0.57 -3.97 -4.20
C LEU A 116 1.87 -3.38 -4.75
N SER A 117 1.89 -2.07 -5.02
CA SER A 117 3.04 -1.34 -5.53
C SER A 117 4.33 -1.62 -4.74
N TRP A 118 4.25 -1.71 -3.41
CA TRP A 118 5.41 -1.96 -2.53
C TRP A 118 6.08 -3.32 -2.74
N PHE A 119 5.36 -4.27 -3.36
CA PHE A 119 5.77 -5.66 -3.49
C PHE A 119 5.77 -6.14 -4.96
N LEU A 120 5.66 -5.25 -5.95
CA LEU A 120 5.58 -5.63 -7.38
C LEU A 120 6.73 -6.54 -7.84
N GLY A 121 7.95 -6.32 -7.34
CA GLY A 121 9.09 -7.17 -7.65
C GLY A 121 8.92 -8.60 -7.15
N LEU A 122 8.29 -8.79 -5.99
CA LEU A 122 7.99 -10.11 -5.44
C LEU A 122 6.91 -10.82 -6.26
N TRP A 123 5.86 -10.10 -6.64
CA TRP A 123 4.76 -10.60 -7.46
C TRP A 123 5.17 -11.00 -8.87
N ARG A 124 6.05 -10.20 -9.51
CA ARG A 124 6.67 -10.55 -10.78
C ARG A 124 7.39 -11.90 -10.69
N VAL A 125 8.23 -12.07 -9.67
CA VAL A 125 8.97 -13.33 -9.45
C VAL A 125 8.02 -14.50 -9.23
N ALA A 126 6.95 -14.31 -8.46
CA ALA A 126 5.96 -15.36 -8.22
C ALA A 126 5.27 -15.81 -9.52
N ALA A 127 4.80 -14.86 -10.34
CA ALA A 127 4.16 -15.18 -11.63
C ALA A 127 5.09 -16.01 -12.53
N ILE A 128 6.36 -15.59 -12.67
CA ILE A 128 7.35 -16.30 -13.48
C ILE A 128 7.59 -17.72 -12.94
N ARG A 129 7.70 -17.89 -11.62
CA ARG A 129 7.90 -19.21 -10.98
C ARG A 129 6.72 -20.17 -11.20
N THR A 130 5.51 -19.63 -11.30
CA THR A 130 4.29 -20.40 -11.62
C THR A 130 4.07 -20.59 -13.12
N GLY A 131 5.08 -20.27 -13.95
CA GLY A 131 4.98 -20.37 -15.42
C GLY A 131 3.98 -19.39 -16.04
N ALA A 132 3.65 -18.31 -15.34
CA ALA A 132 2.75 -17.27 -15.79
C ALA A 132 3.52 -16.03 -16.24
N THR A 133 2.94 -15.28 -17.16
CA THR A 133 3.47 -14.00 -17.62
C THR A 133 2.88 -12.88 -16.77
N PRO A 134 3.69 -12.11 -16.02
CA PRO A 134 3.23 -10.94 -15.30
C PRO A 134 2.90 -9.80 -16.28
N VAL A 135 1.74 -9.17 -16.10
CA VAL A 135 1.34 -7.96 -16.83
C VAL A 135 0.80 -6.92 -15.85
N PHE A 136 0.96 -5.64 -16.15
CA PHE A 136 0.68 -4.56 -15.19
C PHE A 136 -0.31 -3.55 -15.74
N ALA A 137 -1.28 -3.13 -14.93
CA ALA A 137 -2.13 -1.98 -15.20
C ALA A 137 -2.02 -0.97 -14.05
N THR A 138 -1.49 0.22 -14.34
CA THR A 138 -1.34 1.29 -13.35
C THR A 138 -2.47 2.30 -13.50
N MET A 139 -3.30 2.43 -12.48
CA MET A 139 -4.40 3.39 -12.46
C MET A 139 -3.92 4.80 -12.14
N LEU A 140 -4.29 5.75 -13.00
CA LEU A 140 -3.96 7.16 -12.92
C LEU A 140 -5.19 7.99 -12.56
N ARG A 141 -5.05 8.84 -11.56
CA ARG A 141 -6.07 9.81 -11.17
C ARG A 141 -5.38 11.10 -10.73
N PRO A 142 -5.96 12.29 -11.04
CA PRO A 142 -5.34 13.56 -10.69
C PRO A 142 -4.96 13.62 -9.20
N PRO A 143 -3.75 14.10 -8.86
CA PRO A 143 -3.25 14.12 -7.50
C PRO A 143 -4.18 14.88 -6.55
N ALA A 144 -4.78 15.98 -7.00
CA ALA A 144 -5.76 16.75 -6.24
C ALA A 144 -7.00 15.93 -5.83
N GLU A 145 -7.55 15.14 -6.76
CA GLU A 145 -8.67 14.26 -6.46
C GLU A 145 -8.28 13.13 -5.49
N VAL A 146 -7.08 12.56 -5.65
CA VAL A 146 -6.58 11.49 -4.77
C VAL A 146 -6.34 12.01 -3.36
N VAL A 147 -5.66 13.15 -3.21
CA VAL A 147 -5.39 13.78 -1.92
C VAL A 147 -6.69 14.20 -1.24
N GLY A 148 -7.59 14.86 -1.94
CA GLY A 148 -8.90 15.26 -1.41
C GLY A 148 -9.74 14.06 -0.97
N SER A 149 -9.74 12.97 -1.75
CA SER A 149 -10.41 11.71 -1.39
C SER A 149 -9.83 11.11 -0.11
N LYS A 150 -8.49 11.07 0.02
CA LYS A 150 -7.80 10.56 1.21
C LYS A 150 -8.06 11.44 2.44
N GLN A 151 -8.11 12.76 2.30
CA GLN A 151 -8.41 13.66 3.42
C GLN A 151 -9.80 13.41 3.99
N LYS A 152 -10.82 13.26 3.12
CA LYS A 152 -12.18 12.93 3.54
C LYS A 152 -12.25 11.59 4.27
N TYR A 153 -11.52 10.58 3.77
CA TYR A 153 -11.53 9.24 4.34
C TYR A 153 -10.77 9.14 5.67
N TYR A 154 -9.59 9.75 5.77
CA TYR A 154 -8.73 9.69 6.96
C TYR A 154 -8.90 10.88 7.91
N ALA A 155 -9.98 11.65 7.78
CA ALA A 155 -10.29 12.84 8.59
C ALA A 155 -9.11 13.84 8.69
N ASN A 156 -8.41 14.07 7.57
CA ASN A 156 -7.30 15.01 7.42
C ASN A 156 -6.13 14.86 8.42
N LYS A 157 -5.92 13.68 9.01
CA LYS A 157 -4.85 13.47 10.01
C LYS A 157 -3.42 13.67 9.49
N LEU A 158 -3.21 13.53 8.17
CA LEU A 158 -1.88 13.53 7.55
C LEU A 158 -1.51 14.85 6.83
N GLY A 159 -2.49 15.68 6.47
CA GLY A 159 -2.28 16.93 5.71
C GLY A 159 -1.98 16.75 4.21
N SER A 160 -2.25 17.78 3.41
CA SER A 160 -2.14 17.73 1.94
C SER A 160 -0.72 17.43 1.46
N SER A 161 0.30 18.04 2.08
CA SER A 161 1.71 17.88 1.65
C SER A 161 2.20 16.45 1.79
N HIS A 162 1.93 15.79 2.92
CA HIS A 162 2.30 14.39 3.10
C HIS A 162 1.57 13.48 2.10
N LEU A 163 0.27 13.71 1.89
CA LEU A 163 -0.51 12.89 0.97
C LEU A 163 -0.04 13.07 -0.48
N ALA A 164 0.29 14.30 -0.90
CA ALA A 164 0.88 14.57 -2.22
C ALA A 164 2.27 13.95 -2.36
N ALA A 165 3.14 14.10 -1.36
CA ALA A 165 4.47 13.48 -1.35
C ALA A 165 4.38 11.94 -1.43
N SER A 166 3.46 11.33 -0.67
CA SER A 166 3.21 9.88 -0.76
C SER A 166 2.71 9.45 -2.13
N TRP A 167 1.92 10.29 -2.81
CA TRP A 167 1.42 10.01 -4.16
C TRP A 167 2.56 10.05 -5.18
N VAL A 168 3.43 11.07 -5.11
CA VAL A 168 4.63 11.20 -5.95
C VAL A 168 5.55 9.99 -5.72
N ASN A 169 5.90 9.72 -4.46
CA ASN A 169 6.74 8.58 -4.09
C ASN A 169 6.19 7.27 -4.65
N MET A 170 4.88 7.04 -4.48
CA MET A 170 4.22 5.81 -4.91
C MET A 170 4.28 5.63 -6.42
N LEU A 171 3.87 6.63 -7.20
CA LEU A 171 3.75 6.49 -8.65
C LEU A 171 5.09 6.51 -9.37
N LEU A 172 6.08 7.29 -8.92
CA LEU A 172 7.43 7.28 -9.52
C LEU A 172 8.13 5.93 -9.35
N HIS A 173 7.87 5.23 -8.24
CA HIS A 173 8.42 3.89 -8.01
C HIS A 173 7.55 2.80 -8.63
N THR A 174 6.22 2.95 -8.66
CA THR A 174 5.33 2.04 -9.40
C THR A 174 5.72 2.04 -10.88
N GLU A 175 5.96 3.22 -11.46
CA GLU A 175 6.50 3.36 -12.82
C GLU A 175 7.81 2.57 -12.93
N ARG A 176 8.81 2.83 -12.08
CA ARG A 176 10.10 2.12 -12.15
C ARG A 176 9.95 0.61 -12.06
N SER A 177 9.17 0.13 -11.10
CA SER A 177 9.01 -1.29 -10.79
C SER A 177 8.26 -2.05 -11.86
N THR A 178 7.42 -1.38 -12.65
CA THR A 178 6.64 -2.00 -13.73
C THR A 178 7.31 -1.94 -15.10
N ARG A 179 8.43 -1.22 -15.26
CA ARG A 179 9.15 -1.15 -16.55
C ARG A 179 9.41 -2.55 -17.12
N PRO A 180 9.35 -2.73 -18.45
CA PRO A 180 9.53 -4.03 -19.07
C PRO A 180 10.81 -4.73 -18.63
N ALA A 181 10.67 -5.97 -18.16
CA ALA A 181 11.76 -6.89 -17.88
C ALA A 181 11.64 -8.14 -18.74
N GLU A 182 12.72 -8.92 -18.83
CA GLU A 182 12.67 -10.22 -19.51
C GLU A 182 11.64 -11.14 -18.83
N GLY A 183 10.73 -11.71 -19.62
CA GLY A 183 9.63 -12.54 -19.13
C GLY A 183 8.35 -11.79 -18.76
N ASP A 184 8.34 -10.45 -18.79
CA ASP A 184 7.12 -9.66 -18.63
C ASP A 184 6.28 -9.62 -19.93
N GLY A 185 4.95 -9.53 -19.80
CA GLY A 185 4.02 -9.41 -20.94
C GLY A 185 3.59 -7.98 -21.24
N GLY A 186 4.21 -6.99 -20.59
CA GLY A 186 3.96 -5.57 -20.80
C GLY A 186 3.21 -4.87 -19.66
N ARG A 187 3.02 -3.56 -19.84
CA ARG A 187 2.30 -2.69 -18.90
C ARG A 187 1.42 -1.69 -19.64
N VAL A 188 0.37 -1.23 -18.98
CA VAL A 188 -0.47 -0.11 -19.42
C VAL A 188 -0.71 0.87 -18.29
N PHE A 189 -0.93 2.13 -18.65
CA PHE A 189 -1.39 3.17 -17.74
C PHE A 189 -2.81 3.56 -18.11
N VAL A 190 -3.71 3.55 -17.13
CA VAL A 190 -5.14 3.75 -17.35
C VAL A 190 -5.60 4.98 -16.59
N ARG A 191 -6.01 6.02 -17.32
CA ARG A 191 -6.66 7.19 -16.72
C ARG A 191 -8.02 6.78 -16.20
N TYR A 192 -8.31 7.10 -14.95
CA TYR A 192 -9.61 6.85 -14.33
C TYR A 192 -10.74 7.55 -15.09
N GLU A 193 -10.47 8.71 -15.66
CA GLU A 193 -11.41 9.45 -16.51
C GLU A 193 -11.76 8.70 -17.80
N ASP A 194 -10.75 8.21 -18.53
CA ASP A 194 -10.97 7.44 -19.75
C ASP A 194 -11.81 6.18 -19.45
N LEU A 195 -11.46 5.49 -18.35
CA LEU A 195 -12.18 4.31 -17.89
C LEU A 195 -13.65 4.60 -17.54
N LEU A 196 -13.97 5.73 -16.91
CA LEU A 196 -15.36 6.09 -16.60
C LEU A 196 -16.14 6.58 -17.82
N THR A 197 -15.45 7.23 -18.76
CA THR A 197 -16.05 7.80 -19.98
C THR A 197 -16.44 6.70 -20.96
N ASP A 198 -15.52 5.77 -21.23
CA ASP A 198 -15.74 4.65 -22.13
C ASP A 198 -14.93 3.43 -21.68
N TRP A 199 -15.47 2.75 -20.67
CA TRP A 199 -14.83 1.56 -20.10
C TRP A 199 -14.64 0.45 -21.13
N VAL A 200 -15.52 0.33 -22.13
CA VAL A 200 -15.41 -0.70 -23.16
C VAL A 200 -14.16 -0.45 -23.98
N ARG A 201 -14.02 0.76 -24.53
CA ARG A 201 -12.83 1.13 -25.31
C ARG A 201 -11.55 0.97 -24.50
N THR A 202 -11.53 1.44 -23.25
CA THR A 202 -10.35 1.36 -22.38
C THR A 202 -9.96 -0.09 -22.08
N THR A 203 -10.93 -0.94 -21.73
CA THR A 203 -10.65 -2.35 -21.39
C THR A 203 -10.30 -3.19 -22.63
N THR A 204 -10.91 -2.93 -23.78
CA THR A 204 -10.51 -3.58 -25.05
C THR A 204 -9.07 -3.23 -25.42
N ALA A 205 -8.68 -1.95 -25.34
CA ALA A 205 -7.30 -1.54 -25.60
C ALA A 205 -6.32 -2.20 -24.63
N LEU A 206 -6.64 -2.23 -23.33
CA LEU A 206 -5.86 -2.95 -22.32
C LEU A 206 -5.75 -4.44 -22.65
N GLY A 207 -6.86 -5.08 -23.03
CA GLY A 207 -6.92 -6.50 -23.37
C GLY A 207 -6.00 -6.84 -24.53
N HIS A 208 -5.99 -6.03 -25.59
CA HIS A 208 -5.06 -6.21 -26.71
C HIS A 208 -3.60 -5.90 -26.35
N ALA A 209 -3.34 -4.81 -25.63
CA ALA A 209 -1.98 -4.40 -25.27
C ALA A 209 -1.27 -5.41 -24.36
N LEU A 210 -2.01 -6.07 -23.47
CA LEU A 210 -1.50 -7.09 -22.55
C LEU A 210 -1.81 -8.53 -23.02
N ASP A 211 -2.45 -8.67 -24.18
CA ASP A 211 -2.86 -9.94 -24.79
C ASP A 211 -3.69 -10.82 -23.82
N LEU A 212 -4.66 -10.21 -23.14
CA LEU A 212 -5.56 -10.89 -22.20
C LEU A 212 -6.74 -11.51 -22.95
N GLN A 213 -6.69 -12.83 -23.14
CA GLN A 213 -7.65 -13.56 -23.97
C GLN A 213 -9.09 -13.47 -23.45
N THR A 214 -9.27 -13.47 -22.13
CA THR A 214 -10.60 -13.35 -21.51
C THR A 214 -11.22 -11.98 -21.77
N ILE A 215 -10.42 -10.92 -21.84
CA ILE A 215 -10.90 -9.58 -22.15
C ILE A 215 -11.18 -9.44 -23.65
N ILE A 216 -10.30 -9.95 -24.51
CA ILE A 216 -10.46 -9.91 -25.98
C ILE A 216 -11.73 -10.68 -26.41
N HIS A 217 -12.02 -11.81 -25.77
CA HIS A 217 -13.15 -12.69 -26.10
C HIS A 217 -14.32 -12.57 -25.12
N THR A 218 -14.47 -11.40 -24.48
CA THR A 218 -15.57 -11.13 -23.56
C THR A 218 -16.94 -11.36 -24.21
N ARG A 219 -17.88 -11.93 -23.45
CA ARG A 219 -19.25 -12.22 -23.89
C ARG A 219 -20.21 -11.05 -23.61
N SER A 220 -21.27 -10.93 -24.41
CA SER A 220 -22.23 -9.82 -24.29
C SER A 220 -22.99 -9.77 -22.95
N ASP A 221 -23.16 -10.90 -22.26
CA ASP A 221 -23.73 -10.94 -20.91
C ASP A 221 -22.82 -10.29 -19.87
N GLN A 222 -21.50 -10.52 -19.96
CA GLN A 222 -20.50 -9.90 -19.09
C GLN A 222 -20.42 -8.38 -19.30
N ILE A 223 -20.50 -7.93 -20.55
CA ILE A 223 -20.55 -6.48 -20.88
C ILE A 223 -21.75 -5.81 -20.19
N ARG A 224 -22.93 -6.46 -20.19
CA ARG A 224 -24.12 -5.95 -19.49
C ARG A 224 -23.98 -5.96 -17.97
N GLU A 225 -23.20 -6.88 -17.41
CA GLU A 225 -22.89 -6.87 -15.98
C GLU A 225 -22.00 -5.69 -15.62
N VAL A 226 -20.95 -5.44 -16.40
CA VAL A 226 -20.06 -4.30 -16.19
C VAL A 226 -20.81 -2.97 -16.33
N HIS A 227 -21.70 -2.81 -17.32
CA HIS A 227 -22.54 -1.62 -17.44
C HIS A 227 -23.39 -1.32 -16.20
N ARG A 228 -23.85 -2.34 -15.47
CA ARG A 228 -24.58 -2.18 -14.21
C ARG A 228 -23.64 -1.90 -13.03
N PHE A 229 -22.41 -2.39 -13.11
CA PHE A 229 -21.39 -2.22 -12.07
C PHE A 229 -20.72 -0.85 -12.09
N ILE A 230 -20.59 -0.18 -13.24
CA ILE A 230 -19.94 1.13 -13.32
C ILE A 230 -20.97 2.23 -13.01
N ASP A 231 -20.63 3.11 -12.08
CA ASP A 231 -21.38 4.34 -11.86
C ASP A 231 -20.59 5.51 -12.44
N PRO A 232 -21.03 6.06 -13.58
CA PRO A 232 -20.35 7.17 -14.23
C PRO A 232 -20.36 8.43 -13.35
N THR A 233 -21.20 8.49 -12.32
CA THR A 233 -21.29 9.61 -11.39
C THR A 233 -20.29 9.56 -10.22
N LEU A 234 -19.40 8.56 -10.19
CA LEU A 234 -18.33 8.46 -9.20
C LEU A 234 -17.28 9.58 -9.30
N ARG A 235 -17.23 10.29 -10.43
CA ARG A 235 -16.41 11.49 -10.60
C ARG A 235 -17.26 12.76 -10.51
N ARG A 236 -17.50 13.23 -9.29
CA ARG A 236 -18.20 14.49 -9.00
C ARG A 236 -17.33 15.56 -8.35
N VAL A 237 -16.07 15.23 -8.01
CA VAL A 237 -15.15 16.15 -7.34
C VAL A 237 -13.96 16.40 -8.25
N SER A 238 -13.94 17.58 -8.88
CA SER A 238 -12.79 18.12 -9.59
C SER A 238 -12.11 19.15 -8.68
N SER A 239 -11.11 18.71 -7.92
CA SER A 239 -10.22 19.63 -7.19
C SER A 239 -9.02 19.95 -8.06
N SER A 240 -8.52 21.18 -7.99
CA SER A 240 -7.27 21.58 -8.65
C SER A 240 -6.06 21.31 -7.74
N LEU A 241 -4.87 21.24 -8.35
CA LEU A 241 -3.63 21.09 -7.58
C LEU A 241 -3.35 22.31 -6.69
N ASP A 242 -3.77 23.51 -7.15
CA ASP A 242 -3.63 24.77 -6.41
C ASP A 242 -4.42 24.76 -5.10
N ASP A 243 -5.58 24.08 -5.07
CA ASP A 243 -6.42 23.95 -3.87
C ASP A 243 -5.72 23.21 -2.72
N LEU A 244 -4.66 22.43 -3.01
CA LEU A 244 -3.93 21.68 -1.99
C LEU A 244 -2.97 22.54 -1.15
N ALA A 245 -2.68 23.77 -1.58
CA ALA A 245 -1.76 24.70 -0.92
C ALA A 245 -0.39 24.07 -0.57
N LEU A 246 0.18 23.33 -1.52
CA LEU A 246 1.46 22.63 -1.34
C LEU A 246 2.65 23.61 -1.31
N PRO A 247 3.76 23.28 -0.62
CA PRO A 247 5.02 23.99 -0.80
C PRO A 247 5.43 24.02 -2.27
N LYS A 248 5.93 25.16 -2.75
CA LYS A 248 6.20 25.42 -4.18
C LYS A 248 6.90 24.26 -4.90
N ARG A 249 8.03 23.78 -4.38
CA ARG A 249 8.80 22.70 -5.00
C ARG A 249 8.04 21.37 -5.06
N LEU A 250 7.23 21.05 -4.04
CA LEU A 250 6.37 19.87 -4.05
C LEU A 250 5.20 20.02 -5.01
N HIS A 251 4.63 21.22 -5.13
CA HIS A 251 3.58 21.53 -6.12
C HIS A 251 4.10 21.27 -7.54
N GLU A 252 5.22 21.89 -7.90
CA GLU A 252 5.85 21.79 -9.22
C GLU A 252 6.16 20.32 -9.55
N LEU A 253 6.80 19.61 -8.64
CA LEU A 253 7.13 18.19 -8.82
C LEU A 253 5.90 17.30 -8.94
N THR A 254 4.84 17.57 -8.18
CA THR A 254 3.57 16.82 -8.28
C THR A 254 2.89 17.06 -9.63
N GLY A 255 2.87 18.31 -10.10
CA GLY A 255 2.33 18.70 -11.39
C GLY A 255 3.07 18.04 -12.54
N GLN A 256 4.40 18.17 -12.57
CA GLN A 256 5.26 17.54 -13.58
C GLN A 256 5.11 16.01 -13.59
N THR A 257 5.12 15.38 -12.41
CA THR A 257 4.89 13.93 -12.30
C THR A 257 3.53 13.54 -12.90
N TRP A 258 2.48 14.31 -12.65
CA TRP A 258 1.16 14.06 -13.23
C TRP A 258 1.15 14.22 -14.75
N GLU A 259 1.78 15.26 -15.29
CA GLU A 259 1.89 15.49 -16.73
C GLU A 259 2.62 14.34 -17.42
N GLU A 260 3.78 13.90 -16.91
CA GLU A 260 4.55 12.79 -17.49
C GLU A 260 3.80 11.45 -17.40
N LEU A 261 3.12 11.18 -16.27
CA LEU A 261 2.31 9.96 -16.12
C LEU A 261 1.19 9.90 -17.16
N ASN A 262 0.59 11.04 -17.51
CA ASN A 262 -0.42 11.07 -18.55
C ASN A 262 0.14 10.66 -19.91
N LYS A 263 1.37 11.05 -20.24
CA LYS A 263 1.98 10.65 -21.52
C LYS A 263 2.15 9.13 -21.61
N LEU A 264 2.44 8.45 -20.49
CA LEU A 264 2.55 6.98 -20.47
C LEU A 264 1.22 6.25 -20.79
N ALA A 265 0.08 6.92 -20.63
CA ALA A 265 -1.23 6.38 -20.99
C ALA A 265 -1.56 6.54 -22.48
N ASP A 266 -0.81 7.36 -23.22
CA ASP A 266 -0.98 7.53 -24.65
C ASP A 266 -0.25 6.44 -25.44
N GLU A 267 -0.78 6.11 -26.62
CA GLU A 267 -0.19 5.11 -27.51
C GLU A 267 1.24 5.53 -27.89
N GLY A 268 2.21 4.65 -27.61
CA GLY A 268 3.62 4.91 -27.87
C GLY A 268 4.29 5.89 -26.90
N GLY A 269 3.62 6.33 -25.83
CA GLY A 269 4.18 7.25 -24.84
C GLY A 269 5.20 6.61 -23.88
N ASP A 270 5.18 5.28 -23.73
CA ASP A 270 6.10 4.52 -22.88
C ASP A 270 7.46 4.31 -23.57
N THR A 271 8.28 5.36 -23.58
CA THR A 271 9.56 5.40 -24.29
C THR A 271 10.76 5.43 -23.34
N ALA A 272 11.95 5.11 -23.87
CA ALA A 272 13.20 5.26 -23.14
C ALA A 272 13.49 6.71 -22.71
N GLU A 273 12.94 7.70 -23.41
CA GLU A 273 13.03 9.11 -23.02
C GLU A 273 12.15 9.39 -21.80
N ALA A 274 10.88 8.96 -21.84
CA ALA A 274 10.00 9.05 -20.68
C ALA A 274 10.63 8.38 -19.45
N HIS A 275 11.25 7.20 -19.62
CA HIS A 275 11.95 6.49 -18.54
C HIS A 275 13.07 7.31 -17.91
N ARG A 276 13.83 8.07 -18.70
CA ARG A 276 14.87 8.97 -18.18
C ARG A 276 14.26 10.12 -17.41
N THR A 277 13.21 10.75 -17.93
CA THR A 277 12.46 11.82 -17.22
C THR A 277 11.93 11.33 -15.88
N PHE A 278 11.37 10.11 -15.80
CA PHE A 278 10.94 9.53 -14.53
C PHE A 278 12.10 9.23 -13.57
N ASP A 279 13.28 8.90 -14.09
CA ASP A 279 14.48 8.72 -13.26
C ASP A 279 14.96 10.06 -12.68
N GLU A 280 14.89 11.14 -13.46
CA GLU A 280 15.17 12.52 -13.01
C GLU A 280 14.17 13.00 -11.96
N LEU A 281 12.86 12.85 -12.21
CA LEU A 281 11.80 13.20 -11.25
C LEU A 281 11.96 12.45 -9.92
N ARG A 282 12.39 11.18 -9.96
CA ARG A 282 12.65 10.39 -8.76
C ARG A 282 13.87 10.89 -8.00
N ALA A 283 14.95 11.24 -8.69
CA ALA A 283 16.11 11.86 -8.07
C ALA A 283 15.74 13.20 -7.42
N GLU A 284 14.98 14.05 -8.10
CA GLU A 284 14.51 15.32 -7.55
C GLU A 284 13.60 15.12 -6.32
N TYR A 285 12.72 14.11 -6.34
CA TYR A 285 11.91 13.77 -5.18
C TYR A 285 12.74 13.31 -3.99
N VAL A 286 13.80 12.52 -4.23
CA VAL A 286 14.74 12.10 -3.18
C VAL A 286 15.42 13.31 -2.56
N ASP A 287 15.97 14.21 -3.38
CA ASP A 287 16.63 15.43 -2.90
C ASP A 287 15.69 16.30 -2.08
N LEU A 288 14.45 16.51 -2.56
CA LEU A 288 13.42 17.24 -1.84
C LEU A 288 13.09 16.59 -0.48
N TYR A 289 12.96 15.27 -0.44
CA TYR A 289 12.64 14.54 0.78
C TYR A 289 13.79 14.61 1.79
N GLU A 290 15.03 14.42 1.35
CA GLU A 290 16.23 14.49 2.20
C GLU A 290 16.42 15.89 2.80
N GLU A 291 16.20 16.95 2.00
CA GLU A 291 16.22 18.33 2.49
C GLU A 291 15.14 18.55 3.56
N ALA A 292 13.90 18.13 3.29
CA ALA A 292 12.79 18.26 4.22
C ALA A 292 13.03 17.48 5.53
N GLU A 293 13.61 16.27 5.45
CA GLU A 293 13.98 15.46 6.60
C GLU A 293 15.10 16.10 7.41
N ALA A 294 16.14 16.62 6.74
CA ALA A 294 17.25 17.31 7.39
C ALA A 294 16.78 18.55 8.17
N ILE A 295 15.92 19.37 7.56
CA ILE A 295 15.32 20.55 8.20
C ILE A 295 14.41 20.13 9.37
N SER A 296 13.60 19.08 9.18
CA SER A 296 12.63 18.62 10.18
C SER A 296 13.24 17.82 11.32
N ARG A 297 14.54 17.53 11.28
CA ARG A 297 15.25 16.70 12.27
C ARG A 297 15.05 17.20 13.70
N SER A 298 15.16 18.50 13.93
CA SER A 298 14.94 19.07 15.28
C SER A 298 13.52 18.84 15.80
N SER A 299 12.51 18.91 14.93
CA SER A 299 11.12 18.62 15.28
C SER A 299 10.93 17.14 15.61
N ALA A 300 11.52 16.23 14.84
CA ALA A 300 11.48 14.80 15.09
C ALA A 300 12.18 14.43 16.43
N GLU A 301 13.35 14.99 16.71
CA GLU A 301 14.06 14.80 17.97
C GLU A 301 13.26 15.31 19.16
N HIS A 302 12.62 16.47 19.04
CA HIS A 302 11.75 16.99 20.09
C HIS A 302 10.55 16.06 20.39
N VAL A 303 9.95 15.45 19.36
CA VAL A 303 8.89 14.44 19.55
C VAL A 303 9.43 13.19 20.26
N ARG A 304 10.62 12.69 19.88
CA ARG A 304 11.28 11.54 20.53
C ARG A 304 11.57 11.83 22.00
N LEU A 305 12.11 13.00 22.33
CA LEU A 305 12.38 13.41 23.71
C LEU A 305 11.10 13.49 24.55
N ARG A 306 10.01 14.03 23.99
CA ARG A 306 8.70 14.04 24.67
C ARG A 306 8.15 12.65 24.91
N ALA A 307 8.24 11.75 23.93
CA ALA A 307 7.81 10.36 24.07
C ALA A 307 8.62 9.64 25.15
N ARG A 308 9.95 9.80 25.16
CA ARG A 308 10.83 9.26 26.20
C ARG A 308 10.46 9.78 27.59
N ARG A 309 10.19 11.09 27.72
CA ARG A 309 9.77 11.68 29.00
C ARG A 309 8.44 11.11 29.50
N ARG A 310 7.46 10.91 28.60
CA ARG A 310 6.18 10.28 28.93
C ARG A 310 6.35 8.83 29.38
N ALA A 311 7.11 8.05 28.62
CA ALA A 311 7.39 6.65 28.98
C ALA A 311 8.08 6.53 30.34
N LEU A 312 9.02 7.44 30.66
CA LEU A 312 9.65 7.48 31.99
C LEU A 312 8.67 7.86 33.10
N ALA A 313 7.74 8.78 32.85
CA ALA A 313 6.70 9.15 33.82
C ALA A 313 5.72 7.98 34.05
N GLU A 314 5.26 7.31 32.98
CA GLU A 314 4.39 6.13 33.07
C GLU A 314 5.09 4.97 33.79
N ALA A 315 6.38 4.76 33.56
CA ALA A 315 7.17 3.75 34.27
C ALA A 315 7.38 4.07 35.76
N ALA A 316 7.44 5.36 36.13
CA ALA A 316 7.53 5.81 37.52
C ALA A 316 6.18 5.75 38.26
N GLU A 317 5.06 5.88 37.55
CA GLU A 317 3.70 5.72 38.09
C GLU A 317 3.24 4.24 38.13
N ALA A 318 3.93 3.33 37.42
CA ALA A 318 3.65 1.90 37.48
C ALA A 318 3.94 1.35 38.90
N PRO A 319 2.97 0.67 39.56
CA PRO A 319 3.12 0.29 40.96
C PRO A 319 4.31 -0.66 41.18
N HIS A 320 5.29 -0.18 41.95
CA HIS A 320 6.51 -0.88 42.32
C HIS A 320 6.29 -1.92 43.44
N SER A 321 5.33 -2.85 43.33
CA SER A 321 5.40 -4.20 43.93
C SER A 321 4.08 -4.96 43.80
N LEU A 322 4.18 -6.30 43.75
CA LEU A 322 3.06 -7.23 44.01
C LEU A 322 2.36 -6.96 45.35
N ALA A 323 3.04 -6.34 46.32
CA ALA A 323 2.43 -6.02 47.61
C ALA A 323 1.37 -4.92 47.49
N ASP A 324 1.49 -3.97 46.55
CA ASP A 324 0.57 -2.84 46.36
C ASP A 324 -0.66 -3.16 45.51
N ARG A 325 -0.71 -4.37 44.94
CA ARG A 325 -1.90 -4.93 44.26
C ARG A 325 -2.78 -5.78 45.17
N LEU A 326 -2.36 -6.06 46.40
CA LEU A 326 -3.16 -6.83 47.35
C LEU A 326 -4.17 -5.91 48.07
N PRO A 327 -5.48 -6.22 48.02
CA PRO A 327 -6.50 -5.50 48.77
C PRO A 327 -6.15 -5.44 50.25
N HIS A 328 -6.48 -4.32 50.91
CA HIS A 328 -6.13 -4.08 52.32
C HIS A 328 -6.58 -5.24 53.24
N ASP A 329 -7.71 -5.87 52.92
CA ASP A 329 -8.30 -6.97 53.68
C ASP A 329 -7.45 -8.25 53.61
N VAL A 330 -6.87 -8.53 52.44
CA VAL A 330 -5.93 -9.65 52.25
C VAL A 330 -4.61 -9.35 52.96
N ARG A 331 -4.16 -8.09 52.95
CA ARG A 331 -2.96 -7.63 53.66
C ARG A 331 -3.15 -7.73 55.19
N ALA A 332 -4.35 -7.45 55.69
CA ALA A 332 -4.73 -7.50 57.10
C ALA A 332 -4.85 -8.94 57.63
N ALA A 333 -5.28 -9.89 56.80
CA ALA A 333 -5.44 -11.30 57.17
C ALA A 333 -4.12 -12.09 57.32
N ILE A 334 -2.98 -11.55 56.84
CA ILE A 334 -1.67 -12.21 56.97
C ILE A 334 -1.14 -12.07 58.41
N PRO A 335 -0.87 -13.19 59.13
CA PRO A 335 -0.38 -13.16 60.50
C PRO A 335 0.93 -12.37 60.66
N PRO A 336 1.16 -11.70 61.80
CA PRO A 336 2.36 -10.88 62.05
C PRO A 336 3.70 -11.64 61.87
N SER A 337 3.71 -12.95 62.13
CA SER A 337 4.87 -13.84 61.97
C SER A 337 5.27 -14.04 60.51
N VAL A 338 4.29 -14.08 59.59
CA VAL A 338 4.50 -14.31 58.14
C VAL A 338 4.94 -13.02 57.44
N ARG A 339 4.42 -11.86 57.87
CA ARG A 339 4.83 -10.53 57.32
C ARG A 339 6.31 -10.26 57.48
N ARG A 340 6.93 -10.74 58.57
CA ARG A 340 8.36 -10.55 58.85
C ARG A 340 9.25 -11.37 57.91
N GLY A 341 8.82 -12.57 57.50
CA GLY A 341 9.52 -13.42 56.54
C GLY A 341 9.46 -12.88 55.11
N VAL A 342 8.29 -12.40 54.68
CA VAL A 342 8.08 -11.86 53.32
C VAL A 342 8.84 -10.54 53.11
N ARG A 343 8.91 -9.66 54.14
CA ARG A 343 9.71 -8.43 54.07
C ARG A 343 11.23 -8.68 53.95
N LYS A 344 11.72 -9.78 54.56
CA LYS A 344 13.13 -10.18 54.51
C LYS A 344 13.49 -10.83 53.16
N ALA A 345 12.54 -11.49 52.51
CA ALA A 345 12.71 -12.09 51.18
C ALA A 345 12.58 -11.09 50.01
N LEU A 346 11.82 -9.99 50.19
CA LEU A 346 11.60 -8.96 49.16
C LEU A 346 12.61 -7.78 49.20
N GLY A 347 13.78 -7.97 49.82
CA GLY A 347 14.94 -7.08 49.62
C GLY A 347 14.80 -5.63 50.10
N ARG A 348 13.93 -5.33 51.06
CA ARG A 348 13.85 -3.99 51.66
C ARG A 348 14.88 -3.86 52.80
N GLU A 349 16.15 -3.65 52.45
CA GLU A 349 17.11 -3.07 53.39
C GLU A 349 16.75 -1.60 53.62
N ARG A 350 16.51 -1.24 54.88
CA ARG A 350 16.45 0.17 55.29
C ARG A 350 17.87 0.72 55.14
N GLY A 351 18.06 1.62 54.17
CA GLY A 351 19.24 2.49 54.14
C GLY A 351 19.36 3.19 55.50
N SER A 352 20.49 2.99 56.15
CA SER A 352 20.91 3.69 57.36
C SER A 352 21.05 5.17 57.06
N ALA A 353 20.11 5.98 57.55
CA ALA A 353 20.38 7.39 57.80
C ALA A 353 21.32 7.47 59.01
N GLY A 354 22.54 7.95 58.78
CA GLY A 354 23.40 8.43 59.84
C GLY A 354 22.85 9.74 60.40
N ASP A 355 22.94 9.89 61.72
CA ASP A 355 23.20 11.15 62.40
C ASP A 355 23.60 10.90 63.85
N GLY A 356 24.72 11.51 64.26
CA GLY A 356 24.96 11.98 65.63
C GLY A 356 25.87 11.15 66.55
N GLN A 357 27.18 11.36 66.47
CA GLN A 357 27.90 12.15 67.49
C GLN A 357 29.22 12.72 66.95
#